data_AF-A0A8U0QP33-F1
#
_entry.id   AF-A0A8U0QP33-F1
#
_cell.length_a   1.000
_cell.length_b   1.000
_cell.length_c   1.000
_cell.angle_alpha   90.00
_cell.angle_beta   90.00
_cell.angle_gamma   90.00
#
_symmetry.space_group_name_H-M   'P 1'
#
loop_
_entity.id
_entity.type
_entity.pdbx_description
1 polymer ?
#
loop_
_entity_poly.entity_id
_entity_poly.type
_entity_poly.pdbx_seq_one_letter_code
_entity_poly.pdbx_strand_id
1 'polypeptide(L)'
;MELFQAKDHYILQSGDHALWCSRIDGTMNARPATDLLLAWNPVCLGLVEGLIGKIQLHTDLPLGLILIRQKALVGQMPGDHKVYKITKIAVIPLSEEEPLDLELELCKKHHFGIDKPEKLAPSPDESKYLMKTLSQIKSNVGAPTKKKVKENKEKERLERRLLDELYKIFMDSDSFYYSMTYDLTNTVQRQGDTEKSNLPQWKQVDDRFFWNKHMVQELIDLQVPEVDFWVTPIIQGFVQVQELVVNYNESPEEEKSSPDTPLQELTCVDDIHPRFTVALISRRSRHRAGMRYKRRGVDTDGHVANFVETEQLIHVHNHSLSFVQSRGSVPVFWSQAGYRYNPRPRLEKGHWAS
;
A
#
# COMPACT_ATOMS: atom_id res chain seq x y z
N MET A 1 -3.61 -14.38 -6.25
CA MET A 1 -2.45 -14.80 -7.05
C MET A 1 -1.78 -15.97 -6.37
N GLU A 2 -1.19 -16.89 -7.12
CA GLU A 2 -0.49 -18.06 -6.59
C GLU A 2 0.99 -17.70 -6.41
N LEU A 3 1.57 -18.01 -5.25
CA LEU A 3 2.99 -17.83 -4.99
C LEU A 3 3.67 -19.20 -5.03
N PHE A 4 4.72 -19.31 -5.84
CA PHE A 4 5.57 -20.48 -5.93
C PHE A 4 6.99 -20.17 -5.50
N GLN A 5 7.66 -21.17 -4.95
CA GLN A 5 9.10 -21.18 -4.73
C GLN A 5 9.72 -22.24 -5.62
N ALA A 6 10.60 -21.81 -6.51
CA ALA A 6 11.51 -22.67 -7.24
C ALA A 6 12.90 -22.62 -6.59
N LYS A 7 13.85 -23.40 -7.13
CA LYS A 7 15.23 -23.43 -6.63
C LYS A 7 15.82 -22.02 -6.47
N ASP A 8 15.80 -21.24 -7.55
CA ASP A 8 16.50 -19.94 -7.61
C ASP A 8 15.55 -18.75 -7.65
N HIS A 9 14.23 -18.96 -7.63
CA HIS A 9 13.22 -17.90 -7.83
C HIS A 9 12.01 -18.05 -6.92
N TYR A 10 11.43 -16.93 -6.50
CA TYR A 10 10.02 -16.84 -6.16
C TYR A 10 9.23 -16.44 -7.39
N ILE A 11 8.09 -17.08 -7.63
CA ILE A 11 7.28 -16.87 -8.83
C ILE A 11 5.85 -16.53 -8.40
N LEU A 12 5.39 -15.33 -8.74
CA LEU A 12 4.00 -14.93 -8.57
C LEU A 12 3.26 -15.24 -9.87
N GLN A 13 2.16 -15.98 -9.81
CA GLN A 13 1.34 -16.28 -10.98
C GLN A 13 -0.08 -15.73 -10.80
N SER A 14 -0.60 -15.06 -11.83
CA SER A 14 -1.96 -14.56 -11.87
C SER A 14 -2.52 -14.62 -13.28
N GLY A 15 -3.46 -15.53 -13.53
CA GLY A 15 -3.97 -15.79 -14.87
C GLY A 15 -2.82 -16.19 -15.81
N ASP A 16 -2.67 -15.44 -16.90
CA ASP A 16 -1.66 -15.66 -17.93
C ASP A 16 -0.32 -14.92 -17.65
N HIS A 17 -0.24 -14.22 -16.52
CA HIS A 17 0.95 -13.46 -16.13
C HIS A 17 1.74 -14.19 -15.03
N ALA A 18 3.06 -14.19 -15.15
CA ALA A 18 3.98 -14.60 -14.10
C ALA A 18 5.05 -13.54 -13.85
N LEU A 19 5.45 -13.38 -12.59
CA LEU A 19 6.55 -12.53 -12.19
C LEU A 19 7.58 -13.35 -11.42
N TRP A 20 8.78 -13.41 -11.99
CA TRP A 20 9.91 -14.16 -11.48
C TRP A 20 10.81 -13.21 -10.71
N CYS A 21 11.06 -13.51 -9.45
CA CYS A 21 11.95 -12.77 -8.57
C CYS A 21 13.08 -13.70 -8.14
N SER A 22 14.30 -13.39 -8.54
CA SER A 22 15.49 -14.16 -8.17
C SER A 22 15.72 -14.15 -6.67
N ARG A 23 15.98 -15.32 -6.09
CA ARG A 23 16.31 -15.51 -4.67
C ARG A 23 17.76 -15.16 -4.35
N ILE A 24 18.57 -14.92 -5.39
CA ILE A 24 20.02 -14.74 -5.26
C ILE A 24 20.38 -13.25 -5.29
N ASP A 25 19.95 -12.55 -6.35
CA ASP A 25 20.28 -11.13 -6.58
C ASP A 25 19.04 -10.21 -6.51
N GLY A 26 17.85 -10.80 -6.37
CA GLY A 26 16.60 -10.06 -6.29
C GLY A 26 16.12 -9.45 -7.60
N THR A 27 16.72 -9.80 -8.74
CA THR A 27 16.27 -9.34 -10.05
C THR A 27 14.85 -9.84 -10.36
N MET A 28 14.05 -8.97 -10.95
CA MET A 28 12.66 -9.27 -11.30
C MET A 28 12.45 -9.31 -12.82
N ASN A 29 11.63 -10.26 -13.30
CA ASN A 29 11.29 -10.40 -14.71
C ASN A 29 9.82 -10.81 -14.86
N ALA A 30 9.06 -10.09 -15.68
CA ALA A 30 7.71 -10.47 -16.06
C ALA A 30 7.75 -11.44 -17.25
N ARG A 31 6.99 -12.54 -17.16
CA ARG A 31 6.94 -13.63 -18.14
C ARG A 31 5.50 -14.15 -18.30
N PRO A 32 5.19 -14.88 -19.38
CA PRO A 32 3.95 -15.64 -19.48
C PRO A 32 3.84 -16.70 -18.38
N ALA A 33 2.62 -16.99 -17.93
CA ALA A 33 2.37 -18.03 -16.91
C ALA A 33 2.80 -19.44 -17.35
N THR A 34 2.83 -19.71 -18.66
CA THR A 34 3.30 -20.99 -19.22
C THR A 34 4.74 -21.30 -18.88
N ASP A 35 5.56 -20.26 -18.63
CA ASP A 35 6.97 -20.43 -18.30
C ASP A 35 7.18 -21.09 -16.94
N LEU A 36 6.15 -21.22 -16.10
CA LEU A 36 6.24 -21.97 -14.85
C LEU A 36 6.71 -23.41 -15.09
N LEU A 37 6.42 -23.99 -16.25
CA LEU A 37 6.90 -25.32 -16.65
C LEU A 37 8.43 -25.41 -16.81
N LEU A 38 9.10 -24.26 -16.98
CA LEU A 38 10.56 -24.15 -17.05
C LEU A 38 11.19 -24.02 -15.65
N ALA A 39 10.38 -23.81 -14.61
CA ALA A 39 10.88 -23.69 -13.25
C ALA A 39 11.36 -25.05 -12.74
N TRP A 40 12.51 -25.07 -12.06
CA TRP A 40 13.01 -26.28 -11.41
C TRP A 40 12.30 -26.50 -10.08
N ASN A 41 11.53 -27.59 -9.98
CA ASN A 41 10.79 -28.03 -8.79
C ASN A 41 9.98 -26.90 -8.11
N PRO A 42 9.04 -26.23 -8.82
CA PRO A 42 8.22 -25.19 -8.22
C PRO A 42 7.28 -25.79 -7.16
N VAL A 43 7.33 -25.25 -5.95
CA VAL A 43 6.44 -25.60 -4.84
C VAL A 43 5.49 -24.43 -4.60
N CYS A 44 4.18 -24.69 -4.62
CA CYS A 44 3.19 -23.68 -4.26
C CYS A 44 3.28 -23.38 -2.76
N LEU A 45 3.47 -22.12 -2.39
CA LEU A 45 3.49 -21.65 -1.00
C LEU A 45 2.10 -21.19 -0.54
N GLY A 46 1.20 -20.84 -1.47
CA GLY A 46 -0.16 -20.43 -1.17
C GLY A 46 -0.62 -19.24 -2.00
N LEU A 47 -1.59 -18.50 -1.49
CA LEU A 47 -2.20 -17.35 -2.14
C LEU A 47 -1.75 -16.03 -1.53
N VAL A 48 -1.58 -15.04 -2.40
CA VAL A 48 -1.33 -13.64 -2.05
C VAL A 48 -2.23 -12.72 -2.88
N GLU A 49 -2.51 -11.54 -2.34
CA GLU A 49 -3.46 -10.58 -2.90
C GLU A 49 -2.82 -9.56 -3.84
N GLY A 50 -1.51 -9.32 -3.72
CA GLY A 50 -0.83 -8.23 -4.40
C GLY A 50 0.69 -8.22 -4.18
N LEU A 51 1.41 -7.53 -5.05
CA LEU A 51 2.81 -7.18 -4.86
C LEU A 51 2.89 -5.75 -4.31
N ILE A 52 3.68 -5.55 -3.24
CA ILE A 52 4.03 -4.20 -2.78
C ILE A 52 5.35 -3.75 -3.43
N GLY A 53 6.31 -4.67 -3.52
CA GLY A 53 7.61 -4.49 -4.15
C GLY A 53 8.73 -5.16 -3.36
N LYS A 54 9.99 -4.80 -3.61
CA LYS A 54 11.16 -5.28 -2.87
C LYS A 54 11.82 -4.16 -2.05
N ILE A 55 12.38 -4.50 -0.90
CA ILE A 55 13.14 -3.56 -0.06
C ILE A 55 14.35 -4.24 0.58
N GLN A 56 15.45 -3.50 0.72
CA GLN A 56 16.53 -3.88 1.60
C GLN A 56 16.44 -3.06 2.89
N LEU A 57 16.14 -3.70 4.02
CA LEU A 57 15.93 -3.01 5.30
C LEU A 57 17.24 -2.47 5.90
N HIS A 58 18.36 -3.14 5.63
CA HIS A 58 19.69 -2.74 6.07
C HIS A 58 20.72 -3.31 5.09
N THR A 59 21.85 -2.63 4.90
CA THR A 59 22.92 -3.04 3.97
C THR A 59 23.43 -4.46 4.21
N ASP A 60 23.39 -4.90 5.47
CA ASP A 60 23.88 -6.22 5.88
C ASP A 60 22.80 -7.31 5.85
N LEU A 61 21.56 -6.97 5.52
CA LEU A 61 20.42 -7.88 5.42
C LEU A 61 20.09 -8.17 3.96
N PRO A 62 19.54 -9.37 3.66
CA PRO A 62 19.08 -9.69 2.32
C PRO A 62 17.95 -8.74 1.88
N LEU A 63 17.74 -8.65 0.57
CA LEU A 63 16.52 -8.06 0.03
C LEU A 63 15.30 -8.85 0.52
N GLY A 64 14.20 -8.16 0.77
CA GLY A 64 12.92 -8.76 1.12
C GLY A 64 11.87 -8.43 0.06
N LEU A 65 11.15 -9.44 -0.42
CA LEU A 65 9.97 -9.29 -1.24
C LEU A 65 8.75 -9.08 -0.33
N ILE A 66 8.06 -7.95 -0.51
CA ILE A 66 6.87 -7.60 0.26
C ILE A 66 5.62 -7.87 -0.56
N LEU A 67 4.74 -8.72 -0.02
CA LEU A 67 3.49 -9.13 -0.63
C LEU A 67 2.30 -8.74 0.24
N ILE A 68 1.16 -8.45 -0.39
CA ILE A 68 -0.12 -8.27 0.29
C ILE A 68 -0.65 -9.66 0.63
N ARG A 69 -0.72 -9.99 1.91
CA ARG A 69 -1.25 -11.27 2.39
C ARG A 69 -2.76 -11.21 2.58
N GLN A 70 -3.27 -10.11 3.12
CA GLN A 70 -4.69 -9.88 3.32
C GLN A 70 -5.06 -8.44 2.99
N LYS A 71 -6.29 -8.27 2.51
CA LYS A 71 -6.90 -6.98 2.21
C LYS A 71 -8.34 -6.95 2.71
N ALA A 72 -8.87 -5.75 2.94
CA ALA A 72 -10.27 -5.51 3.22
C ALA A 72 -10.86 -4.59 2.14
N LEU A 73 -12.07 -4.88 1.67
CA LEU A 73 -12.81 -3.96 0.82
C LEU A 73 -13.24 -2.75 1.65
N VAL A 74 -12.88 -1.56 1.20
CA VAL A 74 -13.28 -0.29 1.83
C VAL A 74 -14.59 0.20 1.26
N GLY A 75 -14.76 0.04 -0.05
CA GLY A 75 -15.98 0.34 -0.78
C GLY A 75 -15.72 0.42 -2.28
N GLN A 76 -16.70 0.92 -3.01
CA GLN A 76 -16.69 0.99 -4.47
C GLN A 76 -16.83 2.44 -4.92
N MET A 77 -15.88 2.90 -5.73
CA MET A 77 -15.97 4.18 -6.42
C MET A 77 -16.91 4.04 -7.64
N PRO A 78 -17.40 5.16 -8.21
CA PRO A 78 -18.29 5.12 -9.38
C PRO A 78 -17.72 4.26 -10.51
N GLY A 79 -18.52 3.38 -11.11
CA GLY A 79 -18.07 2.42 -12.13
C GLY A 79 -17.59 1.06 -11.58
N ASP A 80 -18.03 0.66 -10.37
CA ASP A 80 -17.64 -0.60 -9.68
C ASP A 80 -16.12 -0.73 -9.47
N HIS A 81 -15.43 0.40 -9.30
CA HIS A 81 -14.02 0.36 -8.97
C HIS A 81 -13.82 0.10 -7.48
N LYS A 82 -13.37 -1.11 -7.15
CA LYS A 82 -13.15 -1.53 -5.76
C LYS A 82 -11.89 -0.90 -5.19
N VAL A 83 -12.01 -0.35 -3.99
CA VAL A 83 -10.89 0.18 -3.20
C VAL A 83 -10.62 -0.76 -2.04
N TYR A 84 -9.35 -1.12 -1.87
CA TYR A 84 -8.90 -2.05 -0.85
C TYR A 84 -7.95 -1.39 0.12
N LYS A 85 -8.07 -1.77 1.39
CA LYS A 85 -7.11 -1.48 2.44
C LYS A 85 -6.20 -2.71 2.63
N ILE A 86 -4.90 -2.48 2.74
CA ILE A 86 -3.93 -3.53 3.09
C ILE A 86 -4.04 -3.77 4.58
N THR A 87 -4.38 -5.00 4.98
CA THR A 87 -4.54 -5.35 6.40
C THR A 87 -3.38 -6.19 6.92
N LYS A 88 -2.84 -7.09 6.10
CA LYS A 88 -1.66 -7.89 6.44
C LYS A 88 -0.73 -8.01 5.25
N ILE A 89 0.57 -7.98 5.54
CA ILE A 89 1.62 -8.24 4.55
C ILE A 89 2.33 -9.56 4.87
N ALA A 90 3.10 -10.05 3.91
CA ALA A 90 4.11 -11.08 4.10
C ALA A 90 5.44 -10.54 3.55
N VAL A 91 6.53 -10.75 4.28
CA VAL A 91 7.88 -10.36 3.85
C VAL A 91 8.70 -11.62 3.70
N ILE A 92 9.19 -11.86 2.48
CA ILE A 92 9.94 -13.06 2.12
C ILE A 92 11.38 -12.65 1.86
N PRO A 93 12.37 -13.15 2.62
CA PRO A 93 13.77 -12.87 2.33
C PRO A 93 14.15 -13.49 0.98
N LEU A 94 14.84 -12.72 0.15
CA LEU A 94 15.47 -13.20 -1.08
C LEU A 94 16.79 -13.87 -0.68
N SER A 95 16.67 -15.13 -0.30
CA SER A 95 17.79 -16.00 0.03
C SER A 95 17.49 -17.44 -0.41
N GLU A 96 18.53 -18.28 -0.41
CA GLU A 96 18.40 -19.72 -0.66
C GLU A 96 17.71 -20.48 0.49
N GLU A 97 17.54 -19.83 1.65
CA GLU A 97 16.87 -20.43 2.82
C GLU A 97 15.36 -20.57 2.59
N GLU A 98 14.76 -21.60 3.20
CA GLU A 98 13.31 -21.79 3.10
C GLU A 98 12.56 -20.74 3.92
N PRO A 99 11.54 -20.09 3.35
CA PRO A 99 10.74 -19.12 4.09
C PRO A 99 9.88 -19.87 5.12
N LEU A 100 10.08 -19.54 6.40
CA LEU A 100 9.31 -20.15 7.48
C LEU A 100 7.93 -19.50 7.64
N ASP A 101 6.90 -20.34 7.66
CA ASP A 101 5.53 -20.06 8.14
C ASP A 101 4.95 -18.71 7.68
N LEU A 102 4.81 -18.55 6.35
CA LEU A 102 4.23 -17.35 5.73
C LEU A 102 2.74 -17.15 6.06
N GLU A 103 2.09 -18.13 6.71
CA GLU A 103 0.65 -18.16 7.02
C GLU A 103 -0.24 -17.74 5.84
N LEU A 104 0.13 -18.19 4.64
CA LEU A 104 -0.64 -17.93 3.42
C LEU A 104 -1.88 -18.82 3.37
N GLU A 105 -2.90 -18.34 2.68
CA GLU A 105 -4.05 -19.18 2.37
C GLU A 105 -3.64 -20.27 1.38
N LEU A 106 -4.11 -21.49 1.60
CA LEU A 106 -3.76 -22.62 0.76
C LEU A 106 -4.42 -22.48 -0.63
N CYS A 107 -3.65 -22.74 -1.68
CA CYS A 107 -4.20 -22.77 -3.04
C CYS A 107 -5.01 -24.06 -3.26
N LYS A 108 -6.26 -23.92 -3.72
CA LYS A 108 -7.14 -25.06 -4.01
C LYS A 108 -6.60 -26.03 -5.06
N LYS A 109 -5.78 -25.53 -6.00
CA LYS A 109 -5.23 -26.35 -7.11
C LYS A 109 -4.08 -27.25 -6.66
N HIS A 110 -3.22 -26.73 -5.78
CA HIS A 110 -1.94 -27.37 -5.41
C HIS A 110 -1.95 -27.99 -4.01
N HIS A 111 -2.87 -27.58 -3.14
CA HIS A 111 -3.00 -28.08 -1.76
C HIS A 111 -4.28 -28.93 -1.57
N PHE A 112 -4.71 -29.63 -2.62
CA PHE A 112 -5.88 -30.50 -2.54
C PHE A 112 -5.68 -31.62 -1.52
N GLY A 113 -6.63 -31.77 -0.58
CA GLY A 113 -6.59 -32.81 0.46
C GLY A 113 -5.73 -32.47 1.70
N ILE A 114 -5.16 -31.27 1.78
CA ILE A 114 -4.50 -30.78 3.00
C ILE A 114 -5.55 -30.00 3.83
N ASP A 115 -6.08 -30.64 4.87
CA ASP A 115 -6.93 -29.95 5.83
C ASP A 115 -6.09 -28.96 6.65
N LYS A 116 -6.59 -27.71 6.79
CA LYS A 116 -6.00 -26.76 7.74
C LYS A 116 -6.06 -27.40 9.13
N PRO A 117 -4.96 -27.51 9.89
CA PRO A 117 -5.08 -27.88 11.29
C PRO A 117 -5.98 -26.84 11.98
N GLU A 118 -7.08 -27.28 12.58
CA GLU A 118 -8.00 -26.42 13.33
C GLU A 118 -7.18 -25.62 14.37
N LYS A 119 -7.06 -24.31 14.18
CA LYS A 119 -6.46 -23.42 15.18
C LYS A 119 -7.45 -23.32 16.35
N LEU A 120 -7.20 -24.07 17.42
CA LEU A 120 -7.72 -23.77 18.76
C LEU A 120 -7.45 -22.28 19.06
N ALA A 121 -8.49 -21.59 19.53
CA ALA A 121 -8.64 -20.16 19.88
C ALA A 121 -7.38 -19.25 19.81
N PRO A 122 -7.48 -18.03 19.27
CA PRO A 122 -6.35 -17.10 19.26
C PRO A 122 -5.97 -16.69 20.69
N SER A 123 -4.78 -17.09 21.15
CA SER A 123 -4.11 -16.41 22.24
C SER A 123 -3.58 -15.06 21.74
N PRO A 124 -3.61 -13.97 22.54
CA PRO A 124 -3.32 -12.60 22.09
C PRO A 124 -1.83 -12.31 21.87
N ASP A 125 -1.07 -13.24 21.28
CA ASP A 125 0.39 -13.17 21.24
C ASP A 125 0.93 -13.32 19.80
N GLU A 126 0.73 -12.27 19.00
CA GLU A 126 1.28 -12.13 17.63
C GLU A 126 2.83 -12.02 17.60
N SER A 127 3.45 -11.89 18.77
CA SER A 127 4.91 -11.92 18.98
C SER A 127 5.59 -13.22 18.52
N LYS A 128 4.82 -14.29 18.31
CA LYS A 128 5.30 -15.60 17.83
C LYS A 128 5.61 -15.65 16.33
N TYR A 129 5.00 -14.80 15.51
CA TYR A 129 5.22 -14.78 14.06
C TYR A 129 6.68 -14.40 13.71
N LEU A 130 7.18 -13.37 14.40
CA LEU A 130 8.56 -12.89 14.29
C LEU A 130 9.59 -13.90 14.79
N MET A 131 9.23 -14.78 15.73
CA MET A 131 10.15 -15.79 16.27
C MET A 131 10.32 -17.01 15.36
N LYS A 132 9.35 -17.32 14.49
CA LYS A 132 9.43 -18.50 13.62
C LYS A 132 10.24 -18.26 12.35
N THR A 133 10.16 -17.05 11.77
CA THR A 133 10.96 -16.65 10.58
C THR A 133 12.47 -16.75 10.82
N LEU A 134 12.92 -16.69 12.09
CA LEU A 134 14.34 -16.60 12.47
C LEU A 134 15.00 -17.95 12.81
N SER A 135 14.23 -19.04 12.97
CA SER A 135 14.73 -20.26 13.62
C SER A 135 15.64 -21.18 12.79
N GLN A 136 16.00 -20.84 11.54
CA GLN A 136 16.83 -21.69 10.67
C GLN A 136 18.28 -21.22 10.44
N ILE A 137 18.87 -20.39 11.30
CA ILE A 137 20.34 -20.23 11.32
C ILE A 137 21.01 -21.40 12.08
N LYS A 138 20.80 -22.64 11.63
CA LYS A 138 21.59 -23.80 12.07
C LYS A 138 21.97 -24.68 10.89
N SER A 139 22.89 -24.19 10.08
CA SER A 139 23.87 -25.03 9.41
C SER A 139 25.26 -24.58 9.83
N ASN A 140 25.93 -25.41 10.65
CA ASN A 140 27.16 -26.07 10.22
C ASN A 140 27.85 -26.79 11.38
N VAL A 141 28.15 -28.05 11.10
CA VAL A 141 29.13 -28.88 11.78
C VAL A 141 30.49 -28.18 11.67
N GLY A 142 30.94 -27.59 12.78
CA GLY A 142 32.22 -26.90 12.90
C GLY A 142 32.17 -25.86 14.01
N ALA A 143 32.98 -26.04 15.07
CA ALA A 143 32.96 -25.19 16.25
C ALA A 143 33.15 -23.70 15.87
N PRO A 144 32.14 -22.83 16.06
CA PRO A 144 32.27 -21.44 15.68
C PRO A 144 33.05 -20.67 16.75
N THR A 145 33.98 -19.82 16.31
CA THR A 145 34.66 -18.84 17.17
C THR A 145 33.64 -17.91 17.84
N LYS A 146 33.76 -17.66 19.15
CA LYS A 146 32.81 -16.85 19.97
C LYS A 146 32.42 -15.50 19.36
N LYS A 147 33.32 -14.86 18.58
CA LYS A 147 33.09 -13.57 17.93
C LYS A 147 32.05 -13.66 16.79
N LYS A 148 32.17 -14.66 15.91
CA LYS A 148 31.26 -14.90 14.78
C LYS A 148 29.83 -15.25 15.25
N VAL A 149 29.71 -15.97 16.36
CA VAL A 149 28.41 -16.25 16.99
C VAL A 149 27.74 -14.99 17.53
N LYS A 150 28.53 -14.07 18.13
CA LYS A 150 28.02 -12.81 18.68
C LYS A 150 27.53 -11.87 17.57
N GLU A 151 28.31 -11.71 16.50
CA GLU A 151 27.95 -10.87 15.35
C GLU A 151 26.67 -11.36 14.66
N ASN A 152 26.54 -12.67 14.47
CA ASN A 152 25.34 -13.26 13.86
C ASN A 152 24.08 -13.01 14.70
N LYS A 153 24.20 -13.08 16.02
CA LYS A 153 23.10 -12.79 16.96
C LYS A 153 22.70 -11.30 16.96
N GLU A 154 23.66 -10.40 16.76
CA GLU A 154 23.36 -8.95 16.64
C GLU A 154 22.65 -8.64 15.32
N LYS A 155 23.07 -9.26 14.22
CA LYS A 155 22.40 -9.16 12.91
C LYS A 155 20.96 -9.66 12.96
N GLU A 156 20.73 -10.83 13.53
CA GLU A 156 19.38 -11.41 13.72
C GLU A 156 18.49 -10.49 14.57
N ARG A 157 19.05 -9.89 15.62
CA ARG A 157 18.32 -8.94 16.47
C ARG A 157 17.97 -7.64 15.74
N LEU A 158 18.85 -7.16 14.87
CA LEU A 158 18.61 -5.98 14.05
C LEU A 158 17.51 -6.27 13.02
N GLU A 159 17.62 -7.37 12.30
CA GLU A 159 16.62 -7.82 11.33
C GLU A 159 15.24 -7.89 11.94
N ARG A 160 15.11 -8.56 13.08
CA ARG A 160 13.85 -8.65 13.82
C ARG A 160 13.27 -7.27 14.11
N ARG A 161 14.06 -6.35 14.66
CA ARG A 161 13.59 -5.00 14.98
C ARG A 161 13.09 -4.24 13.75
N LEU A 162 13.80 -4.36 12.61
CA LEU A 162 13.40 -3.67 11.39
C LEU A 162 12.14 -4.28 10.78
N LEU A 163 12.02 -5.61 10.81
CA LEU A 163 10.81 -6.31 10.38
C LEU A 163 9.62 -5.96 11.28
N ASP A 164 9.79 -5.93 12.61
CA ASP A 164 8.75 -5.52 13.55
C ASP A 164 8.22 -4.13 13.19
N GLU A 165 9.09 -3.16 12.94
CA GLU A 165 8.69 -1.80 12.56
C GLU A 165 8.01 -1.76 11.19
N LEU A 166 8.47 -2.56 10.22
CA LEU A 166 7.81 -2.69 8.92
C LEU A 166 6.39 -3.26 9.06
N TYR A 167 6.21 -4.30 9.87
CA TYR A 167 4.89 -4.88 10.13
C TYR A 167 3.97 -3.87 10.82
N LYS A 168 4.44 -3.16 11.84
CA LYS A 168 3.66 -2.10 12.50
C LYS A 168 3.25 -0.99 11.54
N ILE A 169 4.11 -0.61 10.60
CA ILE A 169 3.77 0.38 9.57
C ILE A 169 2.53 -0.09 8.80
N PHE A 170 2.44 -1.34 8.36
CA PHE A 170 1.28 -1.80 7.59
C PHE A 170 0.07 -2.18 8.45
N MET A 171 0.29 -2.83 9.58
CA MET A 171 -0.76 -3.48 10.37
C MET A 171 -1.35 -2.58 11.45
N ASP A 172 -0.55 -1.68 12.04
CA ASP A 172 -1.02 -0.81 13.13
C ASP A 172 -1.49 0.56 12.62
N SER A 173 -0.88 1.05 11.52
CA SER A 173 -1.18 2.40 11.03
C SER A 173 -2.48 2.48 10.25
N ASP A 174 -2.99 1.36 9.74
CA ASP A 174 -4.22 1.29 8.97
C ASP A 174 -4.28 2.26 7.77
N SER A 175 -3.12 2.63 7.23
CA SER A 175 -2.97 3.79 6.36
C SER A 175 -2.73 3.47 4.88
N PHE A 176 -2.74 2.20 4.45
CA PHE A 176 -2.36 1.83 3.09
C PHE A 176 -3.52 1.32 2.25
N TYR A 177 -3.71 1.95 1.09
CA TYR A 177 -4.85 1.72 0.22
C TYR A 177 -4.43 1.63 -1.24
N TYR A 178 -5.16 0.84 -2.02
CA TYR A 178 -4.95 0.71 -3.45
C TYR A 178 -6.27 0.33 -4.15
N SER A 179 -6.30 0.51 -5.46
CA SER A 179 -7.30 -0.07 -6.34
C SER A 179 -6.59 -0.62 -7.57
N MET A 180 -7.14 -1.69 -8.15
CA MET A 180 -6.61 -2.26 -9.40
C MET A 180 -7.12 -1.51 -10.64
N THR A 181 -8.19 -0.72 -10.49
CA THR A 181 -8.90 -0.13 -11.63
C THR A 181 -9.18 1.36 -11.46
N TYR A 182 -8.94 1.95 -10.29
CA TYR A 182 -9.14 3.38 -10.02
C TYR A 182 -7.89 4.06 -9.50
N ASP A 183 -7.63 5.26 -10.00
CA ASP A 183 -6.45 6.03 -9.61
C ASP A 183 -6.72 6.77 -8.29
N LEU A 184 -6.18 6.25 -7.19
CA LEU A 184 -6.26 6.88 -5.88
C LEU A 184 -5.19 7.96 -5.66
N THR A 185 -4.27 8.19 -6.60
CA THR A 185 -3.19 9.18 -6.48
C THR A 185 -3.62 10.55 -6.99
N ASN A 186 -4.45 10.60 -8.03
CA ASN A 186 -4.97 11.85 -8.59
C ASN A 186 -6.34 12.21 -8.03
N THR A 187 -6.62 13.51 -7.94
CA THR A 187 -7.98 14.00 -7.71
C THR A 187 -8.85 13.77 -8.94
N VAL A 188 -10.17 13.73 -8.76
CA VAL A 188 -11.11 13.64 -9.89
C VAL A 188 -10.89 14.80 -10.87
N GLN A 189 -10.57 15.99 -10.38
CA GLN A 189 -10.22 17.12 -11.24
C GLN A 189 -8.99 16.82 -12.12
N ARG A 190 -7.88 16.30 -11.56
CA ARG A 190 -6.69 15.96 -12.34
C ARG A 190 -6.92 14.82 -13.33
N GLN A 191 -7.76 13.85 -12.97
CA GLN A 191 -8.17 12.77 -13.87
C GLN A 191 -9.01 13.31 -15.04
N GLY A 192 -9.85 14.32 -14.81
CA GLY A 192 -10.63 14.98 -15.86
C GLY A 192 -9.80 15.85 -16.82
N ASP A 193 -8.73 16.47 -16.32
CA ASP A 193 -7.81 17.30 -17.12
C ASP A 193 -6.85 16.48 -17.99
N THR A 194 -6.66 15.19 -17.68
CA THR A 194 -5.74 14.33 -18.41
C THR A 194 -6.38 13.86 -19.72
N GLU A 195 -5.72 14.09 -20.86
CA GLU A 195 -6.19 13.56 -22.14
C GLU A 195 -6.34 12.04 -22.07
N LYS A 196 -7.36 11.49 -22.73
CA LYS A 196 -7.59 10.04 -22.77
C LYS A 196 -6.38 9.35 -23.41
N SER A 197 -5.51 8.82 -22.57
CA SER A 197 -4.32 8.09 -22.95
C SER A 197 -4.55 6.59 -22.83
N ASN A 198 -4.05 5.83 -23.80
CA ASN A 198 -4.05 4.36 -23.74
C ASN A 198 -2.91 3.81 -22.86
N LEU A 199 -2.20 4.68 -22.14
CA LEU A 199 -1.16 4.26 -21.21
C LEU A 199 -1.76 3.48 -20.03
N PRO A 200 -1.02 2.53 -19.46
CA PRO A 200 -1.41 1.87 -18.23
C PRO A 200 -1.57 2.90 -17.09
N GLN A 201 -2.52 2.63 -16.18
CA GLN A 201 -2.88 3.55 -15.09
C GLN A 201 -1.68 4.01 -14.27
N TRP A 202 -0.75 3.11 -13.93
CA TRP A 202 0.41 3.44 -13.11
C TRP A 202 1.37 4.46 -13.74
N LYS A 203 1.32 4.66 -15.08
CA LYS A 203 2.13 5.70 -15.76
C LYS A 203 1.49 7.09 -15.71
N GLN A 204 0.21 7.17 -15.31
CA GLN A 204 -0.60 8.39 -15.28
C GLN A 204 -0.86 8.91 -13.86
N VAL A 205 -0.37 8.18 -12.84
CA VAL A 205 -0.53 8.54 -11.43
C VAL A 205 0.27 9.77 -11.02
N ASP A 206 -0.20 10.44 -9.98
CA ASP A 206 0.55 11.48 -9.30
C ASP A 206 1.71 10.86 -8.50
N ASP A 207 2.93 11.12 -8.98
CA ASP A 207 4.16 10.64 -8.35
C ASP A 207 4.24 10.97 -6.86
N ARG A 208 3.70 12.15 -6.46
CA ARG A 208 3.72 12.59 -5.06
C ARG A 208 3.05 11.57 -4.16
N PHE A 209 2.05 10.82 -4.63
CA PHE A 209 1.24 9.91 -3.82
C PHE A 209 1.47 8.42 -4.15
N PHE A 210 2.35 8.09 -5.09
CA PHE A 210 2.73 6.71 -5.40
C PHE A 210 3.75 6.18 -4.36
N TRP A 211 3.26 5.78 -3.19
CA TRP A 211 4.09 5.49 -2.02
C TRP A 211 5.11 4.37 -2.24
N ASN A 212 4.70 3.25 -2.83
CA ASN A 212 5.57 2.09 -3.06
C ASN A 212 6.45 2.19 -4.32
N LYS A 213 6.45 3.31 -5.06
CA LYS A 213 7.20 3.44 -6.34
C LYS A 213 8.66 2.98 -6.24
N HIS A 214 9.38 3.36 -5.19
CA HIS A 214 10.78 2.93 -4.97
C HIS A 214 10.90 1.41 -4.84
N MET A 215 9.92 0.73 -4.23
CA MET A 215 9.95 -0.71 -4.03
C MET A 215 9.71 -1.49 -5.33
N VAL A 216 9.08 -0.86 -6.33
CA VAL A 216 8.82 -1.44 -7.65
C VAL A 216 9.67 -0.79 -8.75
N GLN A 217 10.68 0.01 -8.39
CA GLN A 217 11.44 0.80 -9.35
C GLN A 217 12.14 -0.06 -10.40
N GLU A 218 12.75 -1.18 -10.00
CA GLU A 218 13.38 -2.10 -10.95
C GLU A 218 12.38 -2.65 -11.99
N LEU A 219 11.14 -2.95 -11.59
CA LEU A 219 10.10 -3.38 -12.53
C LEU A 219 9.75 -2.28 -13.53
N ILE A 220 9.64 -1.04 -13.05
CA ILE A 220 9.39 0.14 -13.89
C ILE A 220 10.53 0.32 -14.90
N ASP A 221 11.77 0.10 -14.46
CA ASP A 221 12.98 0.29 -15.27
C ASP A 221 13.15 -0.77 -16.37
N LEU A 222 12.46 -1.93 -16.28
CA LEU A 222 12.45 -2.92 -17.36
C LEU A 222 11.83 -2.40 -18.65
N GLN A 223 10.89 -1.45 -18.56
CA GLN A 223 10.22 -0.82 -19.71
C GLN A 223 9.57 -1.79 -20.71
N VAL A 224 9.13 -2.97 -20.25
CA VAL A 224 8.39 -3.95 -21.08
C VAL A 224 6.89 -3.96 -20.71
N PRO A 225 5.95 -4.15 -21.65
CA PRO A 225 4.51 -4.08 -21.37
C PRO A 225 4.01 -5.06 -20.30
N GLU A 226 4.66 -6.21 -20.16
CA GLU A 226 4.29 -7.26 -19.21
C GLU A 226 4.38 -6.80 -17.75
N VAL A 227 5.16 -5.75 -17.45
CA VAL A 227 5.25 -5.19 -16.09
C VAL A 227 4.02 -4.39 -15.71
N ASP A 228 3.24 -3.93 -16.69
CA ASP A 228 2.10 -3.05 -16.44
C ASP A 228 1.05 -3.71 -15.54
N PHE A 229 0.95 -5.05 -15.60
CA PHE A 229 0.08 -5.86 -14.73
C PHE A 229 0.54 -5.90 -13.27
N TRP A 230 1.85 -5.80 -13.03
CA TRP A 230 2.47 -6.01 -11.72
C TRP A 230 2.67 -4.72 -10.91
N VAL A 231 2.59 -3.56 -11.57
CA VAL A 231 2.80 -2.27 -10.93
C VAL A 231 1.46 -1.73 -10.42
N THR A 232 1.22 -1.91 -9.11
CA THR A 232 0.04 -1.34 -8.42
C THR A 232 0.44 -0.13 -7.57
N PRO A 233 -0.06 1.07 -7.88
CA PRO A 233 0.12 2.24 -7.04
C PRO A 233 -0.59 2.11 -5.70
N ILE A 234 0.17 2.22 -4.60
CA ILE A 234 -0.34 2.24 -3.23
C ILE A 234 -0.23 3.66 -2.71
N ILE A 235 -1.31 4.17 -2.10
CA ILE A 235 -1.28 5.44 -1.36
C ILE A 235 -1.13 5.19 0.13
N GLN A 236 -0.49 6.14 0.82
CA GLN A 236 -0.52 6.24 2.27
C GLN A 236 -1.47 7.36 2.70
N GLY A 237 -2.39 7.11 3.62
CA GLY A 237 -3.30 8.10 4.17
C GLY A 237 -4.58 7.45 4.69
N PHE A 238 -5.73 7.84 4.15
CA PHE A 238 -7.03 7.35 4.57
C PHE A 238 -7.97 7.27 3.37
N VAL A 239 -8.75 6.20 3.28
CA VAL A 239 -9.87 6.11 2.34
C VAL A 239 -11.07 5.55 3.06
N GLN A 240 -12.21 6.18 2.87
CA GLN A 240 -13.51 5.62 3.22
C GLN A 240 -14.49 5.94 2.10
N VAL A 241 -15.30 4.95 1.72
CA VAL A 241 -16.36 5.12 0.73
C VAL A 241 -17.65 4.59 1.35
N GLN A 242 -18.70 5.39 1.29
CA GLN A 242 -20.00 5.05 1.85
C GLN A 242 -21.07 5.38 0.83
N GLU A 243 -22.00 4.45 0.66
CA GLU A 243 -23.24 4.72 -0.06
C GLU A 243 -24.29 5.24 0.93
N LEU A 244 -24.93 6.34 0.58
CA LEU A 244 -25.98 7.00 1.34
C LEU A 244 -27.24 7.08 0.48
N VAL A 245 -28.39 6.84 1.10
CA VAL A 245 -29.70 7.02 0.48
C VAL A 245 -30.36 8.20 1.17
N VAL A 246 -30.66 9.27 0.43
CA VAL A 246 -31.31 10.46 1.00
C VAL A 246 -32.81 10.35 0.77
N ASN A 247 -33.59 10.44 1.85
CA ASN A 247 -35.04 10.48 1.79
C ASN A 247 -35.51 11.95 1.84
N TYR A 248 -35.97 12.47 0.70
CA TYR A 248 -36.48 13.85 0.61
C TYR A 248 -37.89 14.03 1.19
N ASN A 249 -38.57 12.95 1.59
CA ASN A 249 -39.93 13.00 2.14
C ASN A 249 -39.97 13.34 3.64
N GLU A 250 -38.82 13.40 4.32
CA GLU A 250 -38.72 13.84 5.72
C GLU A 250 -38.43 15.35 5.76
N SER A 251 -39.44 16.17 5.50
CA SER A 251 -39.42 17.56 5.94
C SER A 251 -39.42 17.59 7.48
N PRO A 252 -38.51 18.32 8.17
CA PRO A 252 -38.63 18.49 9.60
C PRO A 252 -40.03 19.04 9.93
N GLU A 253 -40.70 18.45 10.91
CA GLU A 253 -42.11 18.74 11.26
C GLU A 253 -42.37 20.23 11.61
N GLU A 254 -41.32 21.05 11.71
CA GLU A 254 -41.36 22.45 12.10
C GLU A 254 -41.87 23.41 11.00
N GLU A 255 -41.86 23.04 9.71
CA GLU A 255 -42.31 23.93 8.62
C GLU A 255 -43.81 23.83 8.27
N LYS A 256 -44.58 22.94 8.92
CA LYS A 256 -46.02 22.75 8.65
C LYS A 256 -46.95 23.81 9.26
N SER A 257 -46.42 24.94 9.71
CA SER A 257 -47.18 25.95 10.47
C SER A 257 -47.62 27.20 9.69
N SER A 258 -47.37 27.28 8.37
CA SER A 258 -47.84 28.41 7.53
C SER A 258 -48.90 27.97 6.49
N PRO A 259 -50.16 28.46 6.56
CA PRO A 259 -51.25 27.96 5.72
C PRO A 259 -51.24 28.38 4.23
N ASP A 260 -50.39 29.32 3.81
CA ASP A 260 -50.59 30.06 2.55
C ASP A 260 -49.50 29.86 1.48
N THR A 261 -48.63 28.85 1.59
CA THR A 261 -47.68 28.53 0.50
C THR A 261 -48.18 27.31 -0.27
N PRO A 262 -48.47 27.40 -1.58
CA PRO A 262 -48.81 26.21 -2.35
C PRO A 262 -47.65 25.21 -2.27
N LEU A 263 -47.98 23.95 -2.00
CA LEU A 263 -47.03 22.84 -2.00
C LEU A 263 -46.38 22.78 -3.38
N GLN A 264 -45.17 23.34 -3.48
CA GLN A 264 -44.38 23.19 -4.69
C GLN A 264 -43.94 21.73 -4.73
N GLU A 265 -44.61 20.92 -5.56
CA GLU A 265 -44.15 19.58 -5.88
C GLU A 265 -42.71 19.72 -6.40
N LEU A 266 -41.74 19.32 -5.58
CA LEU A 266 -40.33 19.18 -5.94
C LEU A 266 -40.19 18.00 -6.91
N THR A 267 -40.73 18.14 -8.11
CA THR A 267 -40.57 17.21 -9.22
C THR A 267 -39.25 17.51 -9.92
N CYS A 268 -38.15 17.37 -9.20
CA CYS A 268 -36.80 17.58 -9.75
C CYS A 268 -35.89 16.35 -9.58
N VAL A 269 -36.42 15.19 -9.21
CA VAL A 269 -35.62 13.97 -9.06
C VAL A 269 -36.41 12.79 -9.59
N ASP A 270 -35.90 12.15 -10.65
CA ASP A 270 -36.48 10.95 -11.26
C ASP A 270 -36.50 9.74 -10.31
N ASP A 271 -35.80 9.83 -9.17
CA ASP A 271 -35.66 8.78 -8.18
C ASP A 271 -36.09 9.30 -6.80
N ILE A 272 -37.06 8.63 -6.16
CA ILE A 272 -37.64 9.01 -4.86
C ILE A 272 -36.60 8.86 -3.74
N HIS A 273 -35.54 8.08 -3.98
CA HIS A 273 -34.47 7.78 -3.04
C HIS A 273 -33.10 7.79 -3.74
N PRO A 274 -32.58 8.95 -4.17
CA PRO A 274 -31.33 8.98 -4.90
C PRO A 274 -30.19 8.46 -4.02
N ARG A 275 -29.35 7.63 -4.64
CA ARG A 275 -28.18 7.00 -4.02
C ARG A 275 -26.95 7.86 -4.27
N PHE A 276 -26.30 8.27 -3.19
CA PHE A 276 -25.07 9.03 -3.23
C PHE A 276 -23.91 8.13 -2.82
N THR A 277 -22.88 8.08 -3.66
CA THR A 277 -21.57 7.57 -3.23
C THR A 277 -20.78 8.73 -2.67
N VAL A 278 -20.48 8.68 -1.37
CA VAL A 278 -19.61 9.65 -0.70
C VAL A 278 -18.28 8.99 -0.39
N ALA A 279 -17.18 9.58 -0.86
CA ALA A 279 -15.86 9.13 -0.51
C ALA A 279 -15.04 10.25 0.14
N LEU A 280 -14.22 9.88 1.12
CA LEU A 280 -13.20 10.74 1.70
C LEU A 280 -11.84 10.08 1.48
N ILE A 281 -11.00 10.71 0.67
CA ILE A 281 -9.68 10.20 0.28
C ILE A 281 -8.63 11.20 0.78
N SER A 282 -7.81 10.80 1.74
CA SER A 282 -6.60 11.51 2.14
C SER A 282 -5.37 10.76 1.66
N ARG A 283 -4.47 11.45 0.97
CA ARG A 283 -3.22 10.90 0.43
C ARG A 283 -2.05 11.75 0.87
N ARG A 284 -1.04 11.11 1.45
CA ARG A 284 0.18 11.72 1.98
C ARG A 284 1.30 11.59 0.96
N SER A 285 2.03 12.67 0.75
CA SER A 285 3.13 12.66 -0.19
C SER A 285 4.28 11.75 0.28
N ARG A 286 4.87 10.99 -0.65
CA ARG A 286 6.12 10.25 -0.47
C ARG A 286 7.32 11.18 -0.28
N HIS A 287 7.24 12.39 -0.85
CA HIS A 287 8.34 13.36 -0.83
C HIS A 287 8.46 14.03 0.53
N ARG A 288 9.71 14.25 0.96
CA ARG A 288 10.06 14.92 2.22
C ARG A 288 9.31 14.40 3.46
N ALA A 289 8.89 13.13 3.46
CA ALA A 289 8.20 12.49 4.58
C ALA A 289 9.12 12.36 5.81
N GLY A 290 8.64 12.66 7.01
CA GLY A 290 9.44 12.49 8.22
C GLY A 290 8.78 13.00 9.48
N MET A 291 9.42 12.77 10.63
CA MET A 291 8.89 13.20 11.93
C MET A 291 8.74 14.72 11.98
N ARG A 292 7.62 15.18 12.56
CA ARG A 292 7.26 16.62 12.71
C ARG A 292 8.38 17.47 13.34
N TYR A 293 9.24 16.90 14.18
CA TYR A 293 10.35 17.62 14.82
C TYR A 293 11.69 17.50 14.08
N LYS A 294 11.77 16.65 13.05
CA LYS A 294 12.99 16.44 12.25
C LYS A 294 12.89 16.96 10.82
N ARG A 295 11.69 16.99 10.22
CA ARG A 295 11.46 17.50 8.86
C ARG A 295 10.36 18.57 8.85
N ARG A 296 10.75 19.77 8.43
CA ARG A 296 9.91 20.96 8.29
C ARG A 296 10.35 21.75 7.06
N GLY A 297 9.51 22.70 6.66
CA GLY A 297 9.79 23.55 5.51
C GLY A 297 9.77 22.82 4.17
N VAL A 298 10.38 23.46 3.18
CA VAL A 298 10.53 23.00 1.79
C VAL A 298 11.95 22.50 1.51
N ASP A 299 12.16 21.54 0.59
CA ASP A 299 13.49 21.25 -0.01
C ASP A 299 13.78 22.15 -1.20
N THR A 300 14.98 21.98 -1.76
CA THR A 300 15.46 22.57 -3.00
C THR A 300 14.59 22.24 -4.21
N ASP A 301 13.86 21.11 -4.18
CA ASP A 301 12.99 20.67 -5.27
C ASP A 301 11.54 21.19 -5.11
N GLY A 302 11.27 21.98 -4.07
CA GLY A 302 9.96 22.59 -3.83
C GLY A 302 8.96 21.69 -3.09
N HIS A 303 9.36 20.51 -2.62
CA HIS A 303 8.51 19.62 -1.85
C HIS A 303 8.44 20.05 -0.39
N VAL A 304 7.23 20.32 0.10
CA VAL A 304 7.01 20.66 1.52
C VAL A 304 6.91 19.40 2.38
N ALA A 305 7.48 19.45 3.57
CA ALA A 305 7.43 18.31 4.49
C ALA A 305 5.97 18.02 4.93
N ASN A 306 5.62 16.74 4.96
CA ASN A 306 4.29 16.25 5.38
C ASN A 306 3.12 16.83 4.57
N PHE A 307 3.29 16.97 3.26
CA PHE A 307 2.21 17.32 2.34
C PHE A 307 1.14 16.23 2.28
N VAL A 308 -0.12 16.63 2.33
CA VAL A 308 -1.32 15.79 2.25
C VAL A 308 -2.37 16.50 1.40
N GLU A 309 -3.04 15.75 0.54
CA GLU A 309 -4.30 16.18 -0.08
C GLU A 309 -5.44 15.34 0.50
N THR A 310 -6.53 16.00 0.90
CA THR A 310 -7.78 15.38 1.32
C THR A 310 -8.87 15.79 0.34
N GLU A 311 -9.47 14.82 -0.33
CA GLU A 311 -10.54 14.97 -1.31
C GLU A 311 -11.83 14.37 -0.76
N GLN A 312 -12.90 15.17 -0.77
CA GLN A 312 -14.26 14.72 -0.57
C GLN A 312 -14.92 14.58 -1.95
N LEU A 313 -15.35 13.36 -2.27
CA LEU A 313 -16.07 13.03 -3.49
C LEU A 313 -17.54 12.77 -3.15
N ILE A 314 -18.43 13.34 -3.95
CA ILE A 314 -19.86 13.00 -3.95
C ILE A 314 -20.23 12.64 -5.38
N HIS A 315 -20.79 11.45 -5.57
CA HIS A 315 -21.28 10.99 -6.87
C HIS A 315 -22.75 10.61 -6.78
N VAL A 316 -23.54 11.12 -7.73
CA VAL A 316 -24.97 10.87 -7.83
C VAL A 316 -25.38 10.89 -9.31
N HIS A 317 -26.08 9.84 -9.75
CA HIS A 317 -26.39 9.61 -11.17
C HIS A 317 -25.13 9.72 -12.07
N ASN A 318 -25.07 10.71 -12.96
CA ASN A 318 -23.93 10.97 -13.83
C ASN A 318 -23.09 12.19 -13.39
N HIS A 319 -23.34 12.71 -12.19
CA HIS A 319 -22.65 13.88 -11.66
C HIS A 319 -21.65 13.49 -10.58
N SER A 320 -20.44 14.03 -10.68
CA SER A 320 -19.37 13.86 -9.70
C SER A 320 -18.91 15.23 -9.23
N LEU A 321 -18.93 15.45 -7.91
CA LEU A 321 -18.38 16.65 -7.27
C LEU A 321 -17.15 16.25 -6.48
N SER A 322 -16.05 16.96 -6.69
CA SER A 322 -14.80 16.78 -5.94
C SER A 322 -14.42 18.09 -5.26
N PHE A 323 -14.17 18.03 -3.96
CA PHE A 323 -13.67 19.13 -3.16
C PHE A 323 -12.36 18.72 -2.51
N VAL A 324 -11.28 19.45 -2.81
CA VAL A 324 -9.92 19.10 -2.39
C VAL A 324 -9.36 20.15 -1.45
N GLN A 325 -8.79 19.70 -0.34
CA GLN A 325 -8.05 20.52 0.61
C GLN A 325 -6.60 20.01 0.71
N SER A 326 -5.64 20.93 0.72
CA SER A 326 -4.23 20.60 0.92
C SER A 326 -3.74 21.05 2.29
N ARG A 327 -2.87 20.23 2.90
CA ARG A 327 -2.16 20.56 4.14
C ARG A 327 -0.69 20.20 3.99
N GLY A 328 0.21 21.05 4.46
CA GLY A 328 1.65 20.77 4.45
C GLY A 328 2.41 21.68 5.40
N SER A 329 3.72 21.47 5.50
CA SER A 329 4.59 22.44 6.16
C SER A 329 4.58 23.78 5.41
N VAL A 330 4.73 24.88 6.15
CA VAL A 330 4.89 26.23 5.57
C VAL A 330 6.07 26.21 4.58
N PRO A 331 5.88 26.66 3.32
CA PRO A 331 6.83 26.50 2.21
C PRO A 331 8.00 27.48 2.30
N VAL A 332 8.80 27.35 3.36
CA VAL A 332 9.99 28.16 3.61
C VAL A 332 11.12 27.21 4.00
N PHE A 333 12.37 27.59 3.77
CA PHE A 333 13.53 26.87 4.30
C PHE A 333 13.64 27.14 5.79
N TRP A 334 13.16 26.21 6.61
CA TRP A 334 13.20 26.36 8.06
C TRP A 334 13.32 25.04 8.79
N SER A 335 14.03 25.09 9.91
CA SER A 335 14.16 24.00 10.86
C SER A 335 13.77 24.44 12.26
N GLN A 336 13.44 23.45 13.08
CA GLN A 336 13.11 23.66 14.48
C GLN A 336 13.83 22.58 15.27
N ALA A 337 15.07 22.88 15.64
CA ALA A 337 15.93 21.94 16.36
C ALA A 337 15.82 22.11 17.87
N GLY A 338 15.74 20.99 18.60
CA GLY A 338 15.78 20.93 20.05
C GLY A 338 14.60 20.19 20.66
N TYR A 339 14.84 19.54 21.80
CA TYR A 339 13.82 18.83 22.60
C TYR A 339 13.11 19.74 23.62
N ARG A 340 13.34 21.05 23.56
CA ARG A 340 12.65 22.01 24.43
C ARG A 340 11.17 22.02 24.08
N TYR A 341 10.31 22.30 25.07
CA TYR A 341 8.86 22.37 24.89
C TYR A 341 8.42 23.36 23.78
N ASN A 342 9.18 24.44 23.58
CA ASN A 342 8.95 25.40 22.49
C ASN A 342 10.30 25.83 21.85
N PRO A 343 10.90 25.02 20.97
CA PRO A 343 12.12 25.38 20.28
C PRO A 343 11.82 26.50 19.29
N ARG A 344 12.58 27.59 19.28
CA ARG A 344 12.33 28.69 18.34
C ARG A 344 12.58 28.22 16.90
N PRO A 345 11.63 28.42 15.96
CA PRO A 345 11.87 28.18 14.54
C PRO A 345 13.08 28.99 14.08
N ARG A 346 13.93 28.36 13.27
CA ARG A 346 15.06 29.00 12.62
C ARG A 346 14.81 28.98 11.13
N LEU A 347 14.71 30.17 10.55
CA LEU A 347 14.82 30.31 9.10
C LEU A 347 16.24 29.94 8.71
N GLU A 348 16.37 28.98 7.81
CA GLU A 348 17.65 28.64 7.20
C GLU A 348 17.89 29.69 6.11
N LYS A 349 18.83 30.61 6.36
CA LYS A 349 19.17 31.67 5.40
C LYS A 349 20.06 31.13 4.28
N GLY A 350 19.66 31.34 3.02
CA GLY A 350 20.43 31.21 1.77
C GLY A 350 20.17 29.90 1.02
N HIS A 351 19.60 29.85 -0.19
CA HIS A 351 19.96 30.58 -1.41
C HIS A 351 18.75 31.25 -2.10
N TRP A 352 18.57 32.55 -1.88
CA TRP A 352 17.83 33.42 -2.82
C TRP A 352 18.84 34.45 -3.34
N ALA A 353 19.84 34.02 -4.12
CA ALA A 353 20.74 34.87 -4.90
C ALA A 353 21.73 34.01 -5.70
N SER A 354 21.38 33.68 -6.94
CA SER A 354 22.23 33.80 -8.14
C SER A 354 21.38 33.44 -9.34
#